data_AF-G2H1F8-F1
#
_entry.id   AF-G2H1F8-F1
#
_cell.length_a   1.000
_cell.length_b   1.000
_cell.length_c   1.000
_cell.angle_alpha   90.00
_cell.angle_beta   90.00
_cell.angle_gamma   90.00
#
_symmetry.space_group_name_H-M   'P 1'
#
loop_
_entity.id
_entity.type
_entity.pdbx_description
1 polymer ?
#
loop_
_entity_poly.entity_id
_entity_poly.type
_entity_poly.pdbx_seq_one_letter_code
_entity_poly.pdbx_strand_id
1 'polypeptide(L)'
;MVVIPIKNEDGYAKIAYSFVEKDTFSAMPIKTTPKNFAKLIKSMVGKPYGWGNLYFNNDCSSEIRSLMLPFGIFLPRNSADQAQAGKKYIDLSQYSSEERLMYLVKNGKPFTTIIYIRGHVMLYISNVKANGKVIPMTYQNKWGLKPKKKEGRSIIGGSVFLPLLSVYPEDPSLQSLANEKFFKLIYID
;
A
#
# COMPACT_ATOMS: atom_id res chain seq x y z
N MET A 1 -8.24 -20.29 -21.42
CA MET A 1 -7.16 -21.27 -21.19
C MET A 1 -5.96 -20.53 -20.66
N VAL A 2 -5.30 -21.05 -19.63
CA VAL A 2 -4.05 -20.53 -19.06
C VAL A 2 -2.99 -21.62 -19.04
N VAL A 3 -1.73 -21.21 -19.03
CA VAL A 3 -0.56 -22.09 -18.94
C VAL A 3 0.01 -22.02 -17.52
N ILE A 4 0.22 -23.19 -16.90
CA ILE A 4 0.72 -23.32 -15.52
C ILE A 4 2.02 -24.14 -15.58
N PRO A 5 3.14 -23.64 -15.01
CA PRO A 5 4.35 -24.44 -14.88
C PRO A 5 4.16 -25.51 -13.78
N ILE A 6 4.41 -26.77 -14.12
CA ILE A 6 4.44 -27.90 -13.19
C ILE A 6 5.84 -28.54 -13.20
N LYS A 7 6.22 -29.21 -12.10
CA LYS A 7 7.48 -29.96 -12.03
C LYS A 7 7.26 -31.38 -12.55
N ASN A 8 8.09 -31.87 -13.46
CA ASN A 8 8.07 -33.26 -13.91
C ASN A 8 8.88 -34.17 -12.96
N GLU A 9 8.90 -35.48 -13.24
CA GLU A 9 9.62 -36.49 -12.43
C GLU A 9 11.13 -36.22 -12.36
N ASP A 10 11.73 -35.71 -13.45
CA ASP A 10 13.15 -35.33 -13.52
C ASP A 10 13.47 -33.97 -12.83
N GLY A 11 12.44 -33.27 -12.36
CA GLY A 11 12.56 -31.99 -11.69
C GLY A 11 12.62 -30.74 -12.58
N TYR A 12 12.43 -30.90 -13.90
CA TYR A 12 12.31 -29.80 -14.87
C TYR A 12 10.89 -29.24 -14.94
N ALA A 13 10.76 -28.00 -15.43
CA ALA A 13 9.46 -27.38 -15.69
C ALA A 13 8.80 -27.99 -16.93
N LYS A 14 7.53 -28.37 -16.79
CA LYS A 14 6.63 -28.81 -17.87
C LYS A 14 5.40 -27.91 -17.88
N ILE A 15 4.83 -27.68 -19.06
CA ILE A 15 3.60 -26.89 -19.22
C ILE A 15 2.37 -27.78 -18.97
N ALA A 16 1.47 -27.30 -18.12
CA ALA A 16 0.11 -27.78 -18.00
C ALA A 16 -0.89 -26.71 -18.48
N TYR A 17 -2.04 -27.15 -18.99
CA TYR A 17 -3.11 -26.26 -19.45
C TYR A 17 -4.31 -26.36 -18.52
N SER A 18 -4.91 -25.21 -18.19
CA SER A 18 -6.17 -25.17 -17.44
C SER A 18 -7.19 -24.29 -18.13
N PHE A 19 -8.45 -24.73 -18.12
CA PHE A 19 -9.59 -23.88 -18.42
C PHE A 19 -9.96 -23.10 -17.16
N VAL A 20 -10.32 -21.84 -17.34
CA VAL A 20 -10.67 -20.91 -16.26
C VAL A 20 -11.87 -20.12 -16.73
N GLU A 21 -12.71 -19.68 -15.80
CA GLU A 21 -13.86 -18.86 -16.13
C GLU A 21 -13.43 -17.57 -16.82
N LYS A 22 -14.27 -17.12 -17.75
CA LYS A 22 -14.09 -15.83 -18.41
C LYS A 22 -14.00 -14.72 -17.34
N ASP A 23 -13.11 -13.76 -17.54
CA ASP A 23 -12.84 -12.63 -16.63
C ASP A 23 -12.10 -12.94 -15.31
N THR A 24 -11.69 -14.20 -15.07
CA THR A 24 -10.79 -14.55 -13.95
C THR A 24 -9.38 -13.97 -14.15
N PHE A 25 -8.91 -13.96 -15.40
CA PHE A 25 -7.61 -13.46 -15.80
C PHE A 25 -7.74 -12.37 -16.87
N SER A 26 -6.77 -11.47 -16.91
CA SER A 26 -6.58 -10.50 -17.98
C SER A 26 -5.14 -10.59 -18.45
N ALA A 27 -4.90 -10.35 -19.74
CA ALA A 27 -3.55 -10.09 -20.22
C ALA A 27 -2.97 -8.88 -19.45
N MET A 28 -1.72 -9.02 -19.02
CA MET A 28 -0.96 -7.94 -18.39
C MET A 28 -0.11 -7.22 -19.44
N PRO A 29 0.10 -5.89 -19.32
CA PRO A 29 -0.43 -5.03 -18.25
C PRO A 29 -1.90 -4.68 -18.47
N ILE A 30 -2.67 -4.61 -17.37
CA ILE A 30 -4.03 -4.08 -17.43
C ILE A 30 -4.00 -2.55 -17.48
N LYS A 31 -5.00 -1.93 -18.12
CA LYS A 31 -5.07 -0.46 -18.22
C LYS A 31 -5.11 0.19 -16.82
N THR A 32 -4.25 1.18 -16.60
CA THR A 32 -4.16 1.99 -15.38
C THR A 32 -5.36 2.93 -15.26
N THR A 33 -6.44 2.45 -14.63
CA THR A 33 -7.65 3.26 -14.38
C THR A 33 -8.08 3.13 -12.93
N PRO A 34 -8.72 4.16 -12.34
CA PRO A 34 -9.28 4.07 -10.99
C PRO A 34 -10.23 2.88 -10.81
N LYS A 35 -11.02 2.53 -11.84
CA LYS A 35 -11.91 1.36 -11.82
C LYS A 35 -11.15 0.04 -11.66
N ASN A 36 -10.03 -0.13 -12.37
CA ASN A 36 -9.21 -1.34 -12.26
C ASN A 36 -8.46 -1.40 -10.92
N PHE A 37 -7.97 -0.27 -10.40
CA PHE A 37 -7.42 -0.19 -9.04
C PHE A 37 -8.46 -0.59 -8.00
N ALA A 38 -9.68 -0.05 -8.07
CA ALA A 38 -10.75 -0.38 -7.14
C ALA A 38 -11.12 -1.87 -7.19
N LYS A 39 -11.17 -2.49 -8.39
CA LYS A 39 -11.43 -3.93 -8.55
C LYS A 39 -10.38 -4.78 -7.83
N LEU A 40 -9.10 -4.45 -7.97
CA LEU A 40 -8.01 -5.18 -7.32
C LEU A 40 -7.97 -4.92 -5.81
N ILE A 41 -8.07 -3.67 -5.37
CA ILE A 41 -8.08 -3.32 -3.94
C ILE A 41 -9.24 -4.03 -3.22
N LYS A 42 -10.42 -4.15 -3.86
CA LYS A 42 -11.57 -4.87 -3.29
C LYS A 42 -11.28 -6.35 -3.01
N SER A 43 -10.43 -7.01 -3.79
CA SER A 43 -10.05 -8.42 -3.54
C SER A 43 -8.92 -8.57 -2.52
N MET A 44 -8.34 -7.45 -2.07
CA MET A 44 -7.20 -7.42 -1.16
C MET A 44 -7.57 -6.91 0.23
N VAL A 45 -8.49 -5.94 0.33
CA VAL A 45 -8.89 -5.32 1.60
C VAL A 45 -9.45 -6.35 2.59
N GLY A 46 -9.10 -6.20 3.87
CA GLY A 46 -9.47 -7.13 4.95
C GLY A 46 -8.60 -8.39 5.04
N LYS A 47 -7.70 -8.65 4.09
CA LYS A 47 -6.75 -9.76 4.22
C LYS A 47 -5.80 -9.52 5.40
N PRO A 48 -5.46 -10.57 6.17
CA PRO A 48 -4.55 -10.44 7.30
C PRO A 48 -3.18 -9.89 6.91
N TYR A 49 -2.50 -9.27 7.88
CA TYR A 49 -1.11 -8.88 7.74
C TYR A 49 -0.19 -10.11 7.90
N GLY A 50 0.67 -10.37 6.90
CA GLY A 50 1.67 -11.44 6.93
C GLY A 50 3.08 -10.89 6.83
N TRP A 51 3.80 -10.80 7.96
CA TRP A 51 5.20 -10.37 7.97
C TRP A 51 6.04 -11.25 7.04
N GLY A 52 6.74 -10.65 6.06
CA GLY A 52 7.57 -11.43 5.14
C GLY A 52 6.77 -12.41 4.26
N ASN A 53 5.49 -12.14 4.01
CA ASN A 53 4.57 -13.03 3.32
C ASN A 53 4.12 -14.29 4.10
N LEU A 54 4.22 -14.27 5.44
CA LEU A 54 3.78 -15.40 6.27
C LEU A 54 2.32 -15.80 5.96
N TYR A 55 2.07 -17.11 5.82
CA TYR A 55 0.79 -17.68 5.41
C TYR A 55 0.24 -17.16 4.08
N PHE A 56 1.13 -16.78 3.15
CA PHE A 56 0.79 -16.18 1.85
C PHE A 56 0.05 -14.84 1.93
N ASN A 57 0.00 -14.23 3.11
CA ASN A 57 -0.59 -12.92 3.31
C ASN A 57 0.45 -11.82 3.12
N ASN A 58 0.08 -10.70 2.54
CA ASN A 58 1.04 -9.61 2.30
C ASN A 58 1.42 -8.87 3.59
N ASP A 59 2.65 -8.33 3.62
CA ASP A 59 3.00 -7.20 4.48
C ASP A 59 2.78 -5.87 3.75
N CYS A 60 3.15 -4.75 4.37
CA CYS A 60 2.95 -3.41 3.81
C CYS A 60 3.53 -3.23 2.40
N SER A 61 4.80 -3.59 2.20
CA SER A 61 5.49 -3.45 0.92
C SER A 61 5.03 -4.47 -0.12
N SER A 62 4.79 -5.72 0.29
CA SER A 62 4.26 -6.75 -0.61
C SER A 62 2.85 -6.42 -1.08
N GLU A 63 2.04 -5.76 -0.24
CA GLU A 63 0.70 -5.31 -0.60
C GLU A 63 0.75 -4.32 -1.77
N ILE A 64 1.55 -3.26 -1.65
CA ILE A 64 1.68 -2.26 -2.70
C ILE A 64 2.32 -2.87 -3.95
N ARG A 65 3.34 -3.71 -3.81
CA ARG A 65 3.94 -4.44 -4.94
C ARG A 65 2.92 -5.31 -5.68
N SER A 66 2.14 -6.09 -4.95
CA SER A 66 1.13 -6.99 -5.54
C SER A 66 0.02 -6.21 -6.24
N LEU A 67 -0.37 -5.06 -5.69
CA LEU A 67 -1.37 -4.18 -6.31
C LEU A 67 -0.85 -3.53 -7.60
N MET A 68 0.42 -3.15 -7.64
CA MET A 68 1.02 -2.44 -8.78
C MET A 68 1.41 -3.37 -9.94
N LEU A 69 1.77 -4.63 -9.64
CA LEU A 69 2.28 -5.58 -10.63
C LEU A 69 1.33 -5.81 -11.82
N PRO A 70 0.00 -6.00 -11.66
CA PRO A 70 -0.94 -6.15 -12.78
C PRO A 70 -0.92 -4.99 -13.78
N PHE A 71 -0.53 -3.80 -13.35
CA PHE A 71 -0.42 -2.60 -14.18
C PHE A 71 0.94 -2.48 -14.89
N GLY A 72 1.84 -3.46 -14.74
CA GLY A 72 3.19 -3.43 -15.30
C GLY A 72 4.17 -2.56 -14.51
N ILE A 73 3.80 -2.11 -13.30
CA ILE A 73 4.67 -1.31 -12.44
C ILE A 73 5.39 -2.25 -11.48
N PHE A 74 6.69 -2.44 -11.71
CA PHE A 74 7.52 -3.26 -10.84
C PHE A 74 8.01 -2.44 -9.64
N LEU A 75 7.74 -2.93 -8.43
CA LEU A 75 8.25 -2.35 -7.20
C LEU A 75 9.19 -3.34 -6.49
N PRO A 76 10.29 -2.86 -5.88
CA PRO A 76 11.14 -3.66 -5.01
C PRO A 76 10.38 -4.31 -3.85
N ARG A 77 10.98 -5.35 -3.24
CA ARG A 77 10.34 -6.12 -2.16
C ARG A 77 10.18 -5.33 -0.86
N ASN A 78 11.15 -4.48 -0.50
CA ASN A 78 11.18 -3.84 0.80
C ASN A 78 10.74 -2.38 0.72
N SER A 79 10.13 -1.87 1.80
CA SER A 79 9.66 -0.48 1.91
C SER A 79 10.76 0.56 1.66
N ALA A 80 11.98 0.34 2.17
CA ALA A 80 13.10 1.26 1.99
C ALA A 80 13.57 1.34 0.53
N ASP A 81 13.49 0.24 -0.21
CA ASP A 81 13.84 0.17 -1.63
C ASP A 81 12.71 0.78 -2.48
N GLN A 82 11.44 0.55 -2.10
CA GLN A 82 10.30 1.23 -2.73
C GLN A 82 10.36 2.75 -2.57
N ALA A 83 10.92 3.24 -1.46
CA ALA A 83 11.15 4.67 -1.25
C ALA A 83 12.15 5.27 -2.25
N GLN A 84 12.91 4.45 -2.98
CA GLN A 84 13.89 4.84 -3.99
C GLN A 84 13.44 4.47 -5.41
N ALA A 85 12.30 3.79 -5.57
CA ALA A 85 11.86 3.27 -6.86
C ALA A 85 11.19 4.32 -7.77
N GLY A 86 10.71 5.42 -7.21
CA GLY A 86 10.08 6.50 -7.97
C GLY A 86 11.11 7.43 -8.61
N LYS A 87 10.77 8.01 -9.77
CA LYS A 87 11.63 9.00 -10.47
C LYS A 87 11.84 10.27 -9.65
N LYS A 88 10.87 10.59 -8.80
CA LYS A 88 10.86 11.78 -7.95
C LYS A 88 10.42 11.40 -6.55
N TYR A 89 11.16 11.86 -5.55
CA TYR A 89 10.73 11.83 -4.17
C TYR A 89 10.80 13.24 -3.55
N ILE A 90 9.93 13.48 -2.57
CA ILE A 90 9.92 14.67 -1.75
C ILE A 90 10.05 14.23 -0.30
N ASP A 91 11.11 14.67 0.37
CA ASP A 91 11.31 14.42 1.79
C ASP A 91 10.68 15.55 2.60
N LEU A 92 9.64 15.22 3.39
CA LEU A 92 8.94 16.16 4.25
C LEU A 92 9.23 15.92 5.74
N SER A 93 10.30 15.16 6.05
CA SER A 93 10.63 14.78 7.43
C SER A 93 10.90 15.96 8.36
N GLN A 94 11.30 17.11 7.82
CA GLN A 94 11.57 18.34 8.60
C GLN A 94 10.29 19.17 8.90
N TYR A 95 9.17 18.87 8.25
CA TYR A 95 7.93 19.63 8.38
C TYR A 95 7.01 19.05 9.45
N SER A 96 6.09 19.87 9.95
CA SER A 96 5.00 19.44 10.84
C SER A 96 4.04 18.46 10.15
N SER A 97 3.27 17.71 10.93
CA SER A 97 2.21 16.85 10.39
C SER A 97 1.22 17.61 9.54
N GLU A 98 0.84 18.81 9.95
CA GLU A 98 -0.13 19.67 9.28
C GLU A 98 0.41 20.06 7.90
N GLU A 99 1.65 20.52 7.82
CA GLU A 99 2.32 20.87 6.56
C GLU A 99 2.47 19.67 5.63
N ARG A 100 2.83 18.50 6.17
CA ARG A 100 2.92 17.24 5.41
C ARG A 100 1.58 16.87 4.78
N LEU A 101 0.50 16.93 5.57
CA LEU A 101 -0.84 16.61 5.09
C LEU A 101 -1.33 17.64 4.06
N MET A 102 -1.12 18.94 4.30
CA MET A 102 -1.44 19.98 3.32
C MET A 102 -0.68 19.79 2.00
N TYR A 103 0.61 19.47 2.08
CA TYR A 103 1.40 19.17 0.89
C TYR A 103 0.86 17.96 0.14
N LEU A 104 0.51 16.88 0.86
CA LEU A 104 -0.05 15.67 0.26
C LEU A 104 -1.42 15.94 -0.40
N VAL A 105 -2.31 16.70 0.23
CA VAL A 105 -3.60 17.09 -0.36
C VAL A 105 -3.39 17.84 -1.68
N LYS A 106 -2.42 18.76 -1.70
CA LYS A 106 -2.17 19.64 -2.85
C LYS A 106 -1.42 18.94 -3.99
N ASN A 107 -0.43 18.11 -3.65
CA ASN A 107 0.55 17.58 -4.61
C ASN A 107 0.51 16.07 -4.76
N GLY A 108 -0.25 15.35 -3.93
CA GLY A 108 -0.41 13.91 -4.03
C GLY A 108 -1.21 13.53 -5.27
N LYS A 109 -0.74 12.51 -5.98
CA LYS A 109 -1.44 11.91 -7.12
C LYS A 109 -2.05 10.58 -6.70
N PRO A 110 -3.39 10.46 -6.67
CA PRO A 110 -4.07 9.20 -6.32
C PRO A 110 -3.55 8.01 -7.12
N PHE A 111 -3.34 6.88 -6.45
CA PHE A 111 -2.85 5.62 -7.00
C PHE A 111 -1.41 5.63 -7.54
N THR A 112 -0.73 6.77 -7.56
CA THR A 112 0.67 6.89 -8.04
C THR A 112 1.59 7.64 -7.07
N THR A 113 1.13 7.90 -5.85
CA THR A 113 1.95 8.45 -4.77
C THR A 113 2.04 7.45 -3.62
N ILE A 114 3.23 6.92 -3.39
CA ILE A 114 3.55 6.10 -2.22
C ILE A 114 4.06 7.03 -1.12
N ILE A 115 3.54 6.86 0.09
CA ILE A 115 4.04 7.53 1.29
C ILE A 115 4.90 6.53 2.05
N TYR A 116 6.16 6.88 2.27
CA TYR A 116 7.10 6.12 3.07
C TYR A 116 7.29 6.78 4.44
N ILE A 117 7.18 5.95 5.47
CA ILE A 117 7.65 6.23 6.83
C ILE A 117 8.62 5.11 7.22
N ARG A 118 9.44 5.29 8.26
CA ARG A 118 10.42 4.26 8.63
C ARG A 118 9.73 2.94 8.96
N GLY A 119 10.03 1.91 8.17
CA GLY A 119 9.50 0.55 8.35
C GLY A 119 8.10 0.33 7.79
N HIS A 120 7.50 1.28 7.06
CA HIS A 120 6.15 1.11 6.52
C HIS A 120 5.89 1.97 5.27
N VAL A 121 5.04 1.46 4.37
CA VAL A 121 4.60 2.17 3.16
C VAL A 121 3.09 2.11 3.02
N MET A 122 2.52 3.14 2.41
CA MET A 122 1.09 3.24 2.13
C MET A 122 0.86 3.95 0.80
N LEU A 123 -0.24 3.64 0.12
CA LEU A 123 -0.62 4.25 -1.14
C LEU A 123 -1.62 5.37 -0.88
N TYR A 124 -1.36 6.57 -1.39
CA TYR A 124 -2.34 7.65 -1.40
C TYR A 124 -3.41 7.39 -2.46
N ILE A 125 -4.69 7.42 -2.09
CA ILE A 125 -5.79 6.98 -2.97
C ILE A 125 -6.85 8.04 -3.26
N SER A 126 -7.03 9.03 -2.38
CA SER A 126 -8.03 10.09 -2.54
C SER A 126 -7.92 11.08 -1.37
N ASN A 127 -8.76 12.11 -1.42
CA ASN A 127 -9.10 12.92 -0.26
C ASN A 127 -10.58 12.74 0.09
N VAL A 128 -10.92 12.85 1.37
CA VAL A 128 -12.30 12.91 1.85
C VAL A 128 -12.55 14.22 2.59
N LYS A 129 -13.79 14.70 2.55
CA LYS A 129 -14.23 15.85 3.35
C LYS A 129 -14.89 15.35 4.62
N ALA A 130 -14.39 15.73 5.78
CA ALA A 130 -15.04 15.50 7.06
C ALA A 130 -14.81 16.70 7.99
N ASN A 131 -15.84 17.12 8.71
CA ASN A 131 -15.79 18.25 9.66
C ASN A 131 -15.18 19.53 9.04
N GLY A 132 -15.53 19.83 7.78
CA GLY A 132 -15.02 20.98 7.04
C GLY A 132 -13.56 20.89 6.60
N LYS A 133 -12.86 19.78 6.89
CA LYS A 133 -11.45 19.55 6.53
C LYS A 133 -11.32 18.54 5.39
N VAL A 134 -10.30 18.72 4.58
CA VAL A 134 -9.87 17.76 3.56
C VAL A 134 -8.83 16.83 4.17
N ILE A 135 -9.10 15.53 4.17
CA ILE A 135 -8.28 14.51 4.81
C ILE A 135 -7.75 13.55 3.73
N PRO A 136 -6.42 13.36 3.63
CA PRO A 136 -5.84 12.33 2.77
C PRO A 136 -6.27 10.92 3.21
N MET A 137 -6.73 10.13 2.25
CA MET A 137 -7.01 8.71 2.43
C MET A 137 -5.88 7.88 1.86
N THR A 138 -5.54 6.81 2.60
CA THR A 138 -4.51 5.86 2.20
C THR A 138 -5.05 4.44 2.15
N TYR A 139 -4.46 3.61 1.30
CA TYR A 139 -4.59 2.17 1.30
C TYR A 139 -3.28 1.52 1.75
N GLN A 140 -3.34 0.58 2.69
CA GLN A 140 -2.15 -0.04 3.29
C GLN A 140 -2.49 -1.34 4.01
N ASN A 141 -1.51 -2.24 4.12
CA ASN A 141 -1.58 -3.40 5.01
C ASN A 141 -0.72 -3.16 6.26
N LYS A 142 -1.34 -3.02 7.44
CA LYS A 142 -0.67 -2.56 8.67
C LYS A 142 -0.88 -3.56 9.81
N TRP A 143 0.20 -3.91 10.49
CA TRP A 143 0.15 -4.71 11.72
C TRP A 143 -0.60 -4.00 12.86
N GLY A 144 -0.12 -2.81 13.25
CA GLY A 144 -0.76 -2.03 14.32
C GLY A 144 -0.16 -0.63 14.48
N LEU A 145 -0.88 0.21 15.23
CA LEU A 145 -0.48 1.56 15.61
C LEU A 145 0.26 1.55 16.95
N LYS A 146 1.23 2.45 17.09
CA LYS A 146 2.05 2.57 18.30
C LYS A 146 1.41 3.58 19.27
N PRO A 147 1.25 3.27 20.57
CA PRO A 147 0.89 4.27 21.57
C PRO A 147 2.04 5.27 21.82
N LYS A 148 1.73 6.52 22.13
CA LYS A 148 2.72 7.59 22.35
C LYS A 148 3.59 7.38 23.60
N LYS A 149 3.00 6.87 24.69
CA LYS A 149 3.62 6.84 26.04
C LYS A 149 3.74 5.44 26.65
N LYS A 150 3.27 4.40 25.96
CA LYS A 150 3.21 3.03 26.49
C LYS A 150 3.84 2.06 25.51
N GLU A 151 4.46 1.01 26.03
CA GLU A 151 4.83 -0.15 25.22
C GLU A 151 3.58 -0.90 24.76
N GLY A 152 3.68 -1.60 23.63
CA GLY A 152 2.57 -2.33 23.01
C GLY A 152 2.12 -1.76 21.66
N ARG A 153 1.01 -2.29 21.14
CA ARG A 153 0.41 -1.94 19.85
C ARG A 153 -1.10 -2.00 19.93
N SER A 154 -1.78 -1.05 19.28
CA SER A 154 -3.19 -1.20 18.91
C SER A 154 -3.24 -1.93 17.57
N ILE A 155 -3.74 -3.17 17.58
CA ILE A 155 -3.65 -4.09 16.43
C ILE A 155 -4.72 -3.73 15.39
N ILE A 156 -4.29 -3.58 14.14
CA ILE A 156 -5.18 -3.52 12.96
C ILE A 156 -5.14 -4.87 12.25
N GLY A 157 -3.94 -5.39 11.98
CA GLY A 157 -3.72 -6.76 11.53
C GLY A 157 -4.15 -7.06 10.10
N GLY A 158 -4.25 -6.06 9.21
CA GLY A 158 -4.68 -6.31 7.84
C GLY A 158 -4.64 -5.12 6.89
N SER A 159 -5.10 -5.36 5.67
CA SER A 159 -5.27 -4.36 4.61
C SER A 159 -6.50 -3.50 4.83
N VAL A 160 -6.29 -2.19 4.92
CA VAL A 160 -7.32 -1.22 5.31
C VAL A 160 -7.20 0.06 4.50
N PHE A 161 -8.34 0.74 4.37
CA PHE A 161 -8.34 2.17 4.10
C PHE A 161 -8.18 2.90 5.42
N LEU A 162 -7.20 3.80 5.51
CA LEU A 162 -6.94 4.54 6.74
C LEU A 162 -6.75 6.03 6.43
N PRO A 163 -7.51 6.92 7.11
CA PRO A 163 -7.27 8.35 7.01
C PRO A 163 -5.93 8.71 7.63
N LEU A 164 -5.19 9.61 6.98
CA LEU A 164 -3.95 10.13 7.50
C LEU A 164 -4.24 11.46 8.23
N LEU A 165 -4.26 11.40 9.56
CA LEU A 165 -4.64 12.50 10.46
C LEU A 165 -3.45 12.90 11.32
N SER A 166 -3.30 14.15 11.75
CA SER A 166 -2.25 14.49 12.75
C SER A 166 -2.50 13.82 14.11
N VAL A 167 -3.76 13.60 14.46
CA VAL A 167 -4.21 12.93 15.69
C VAL A 167 -5.44 12.08 15.36
N TYR A 168 -5.53 10.88 15.92
CA TYR A 168 -6.73 10.05 15.85
C TYR A 168 -7.70 10.48 16.95
N PRO A 169 -8.87 11.08 16.63
CA PRO A 169 -9.80 11.58 17.64
C PRO A 169 -10.42 10.46 18.49
N GLU A 170 -10.55 9.25 17.95
CA GLU A 170 -11.10 8.08 18.63
C GLU A 170 -10.15 7.53 19.70
N ASP A 171 -8.84 7.69 19.51
CA ASP A 171 -7.82 7.37 20.51
C ASP A 171 -6.59 8.31 20.36
N PRO A 172 -6.60 9.47 21.03
CA PRO A 172 -5.51 10.45 20.97
C PRO A 172 -4.20 9.95 21.56
N SER A 173 -4.20 8.82 22.26
CA SER A 173 -3.00 8.20 22.82
C SER A 173 -2.15 7.52 21.76
N LEU A 174 -2.72 7.21 20.59
CA LEU A 174 -2.01 6.60 19.47
C LEU A 174 -1.15 7.63 18.73
N GLN A 175 0.04 7.18 18.32
CA GLN A 175 0.93 7.92 17.45
C GLN A 175 0.41 7.86 16.02
N SER A 176 0.10 9.02 15.46
CA SER A 176 -0.23 9.14 14.05
C SER A 176 0.96 8.79 13.16
N LEU A 177 0.67 8.13 12.03
CA LEU A 177 1.62 7.90 10.96
C LEU A 177 2.14 9.21 10.33
N ALA A 178 1.35 10.29 10.38
CA ALA A 178 1.76 11.63 9.91
C ALA A 178 2.84 12.27 10.81
N ASN A 179 2.95 11.81 12.07
CA ASN A 179 3.91 12.30 13.06
C ASN A 179 5.20 11.48 13.09
N GLU A 180 5.37 10.50 12.21
CA GLU A 180 6.59 9.72 12.16
C GLU A 180 7.81 10.57 11.81
N LYS A 181 8.97 10.21 12.34
CA LYS A 181 10.22 10.97 12.12
C LYS A 181 10.56 11.10 10.64
N PHE A 182 10.27 10.07 9.85
CA PHE A 182 10.49 10.05 8.41
C PHE A 182 9.15 10.15 7.70
N PHE A 183 9.05 11.02 6.71
CA PHE A 183 7.86 11.16 5.89
C PHE A 183 8.26 11.57 4.47
N LYS A 184 8.24 10.62 3.54
CA LYS A 184 8.62 10.83 2.14
C LYS A 184 7.47 10.51 1.21
N LEU A 185 7.28 11.34 0.19
CA LEU A 185 6.35 11.07 -0.91
C LEU A 185 7.15 10.60 -2.13
N ILE A 186 6.73 9.49 -2.73
CA ILE A 186 7.37 8.87 -3.88
C ILE A 186 6.36 8.81 -5.02
N TYR A 187 6.69 9.48 -6.12
CA TYR A 187 5.86 9.52 -7.32
C TYR A 187 6.32 8.45 -8.30
N ILE A 188 5.42 7.55 -8.68
CA ILE A 188 5.72 6.37 -9.52
C ILE A 188 5.15 6.48 -10.95
N ASP A 189 4.68 7.67 -11.35
CA ASP A 189 4.28 7.98 -12.73
C ASP A 189 5.43 8.52 -13.62
#